data_AF-A0A840FZA5-F1
#
_entry.id   AF-A0A840FZA5-F1
#
_cell.length_a   1.000
_cell.length_b   1.000
_cell.length_c   1.000
_cell.angle_alpha   90.00
_cell.angle_beta   90.00
_cell.angle_gamma   90.00
#
_symmetry.space_group_name_H-M   'P 1'
#
loop_
_entity.id
_entity.type
_entity.pdbx_description
1 polymer ?
#
loop_
_entity_poly.entity_id
_entity_poly.type
_entity_poly.pdbx_seq_one_letter_code
_entity_poly.pdbx_strand_id
1 'polypeptide(L)'
;MRCKIVAVGKRRDGGTRYWCLEHHANATAKYGVPARKCVAADDLPVTADETLNLDFSDYPGGIALWGSVPAVYDTTTQPIDRGIHVHARSAKGSAKDIDRTYRRLRIPHRADLLSDGWADVNEIDAINYMVSGVFGFETIPVKCIYCGFPHLDRDWFAVHSHRRHQCHGCGRQFSDTGAGVGNPIAELRHLLGAKPTKKRKAPDSISIKQCDYPGGIQIWGSNPAILWTSPEPEMTGIHLHAFKNADQEVPDIDETYARVTIDGIKLDPEQVRTFMAQSAMPHLEGRVVDLICPHCGQSHFEDGEHAFTPHIDHECHSCGETFQAYGQMKKTIGNPFVGVREKLGLSAVGPVREDKLGLRPETI
;
A
#
# COMPACT_ATOMS: atom_id res chain seq x y z
N MET A 1 -22.17 -3.56 13.49
CA MET A 1 -23.27 -2.66 13.93
C MET A 1 -24.41 -2.78 12.91
N ARG A 2 -25.62 -2.24 13.14
CA ARG A 2 -26.71 -2.32 12.14
C ARG A 2 -26.54 -1.22 11.08
N CYS A 3 -26.71 -1.55 9.80
CA CYS A 3 -26.58 -0.58 8.72
C CYS A 3 -27.59 0.57 8.85
N LYS A 4 -27.13 1.82 8.68
CA LYS A 4 -27.97 3.02 8.53
C LYS A 4 -27.91 3.54 7.09
N ILE A 5 -28.78 3.02 6.23
CA ILE A 5 -28.74 3.26 4.78
C ILE A 5 -29.61 4.46 4.41
N VAL A 6 -29.02 5.45 3.72
CA VAL A 6 -29.68 6.69 3.31
C VAL A 6 -29.40 7.01 1.85
N ALA A 7 -30.28 7.77 1.20
CA ALA A 7 -30.04 8.29 -0.15
C ALA A 7 -29.06 9.48 -0.09
N VAL A 8 -28.04 9.50 -0.97
CA VAL A 8 -26.93 10.48 -0.92
C VAL A 8 -26.71 11.24 -2.23
N GLY A 9 -27.61 11.08 -3.19
CA GLY A 9 -27.62 11.80 -4.47
C GLY A 9 -27.85 10.88 -5.66
N LYS A 10 -27.50 11.39 -6.85
CA LYS A 10 -27.70 10.69 -8.12
C LYS A 10 -26.41 10.08 -8.66
N ARG A 11 -26.52 9.00 -9.43
CA ARG A 11 -25.50 8.38 -10.27
C ARG A 11 -25.43 9.11 -11.61
N ARG A 12 -24.42 8.79 -12.43
CA ARG A 12 -24.29 9.33 -13.79
C ARG A 12 -25.49 8.97 -14.69
N ASP A 13 -26.10 7.81 -14.47
CA ASP A 13 -27.29 7.33 -15.18
C ASP A 13 -28.62 7.88 -14.62
N GLY A 14 -28.59 8.81 -13.66
CA GLY A 14 -29.78 9.36 -13.01
C GLY A 14 -30.38 8.48 -11.90
N GLY A 15 -29.84 7.28 -11.67
CA GLY A 15 -30.23 6.40 -10.56
C GLY A 15 -29.88 7.01 -9.19
N THR A 16 -30.59 6.60 -8.13
CA THR A 16 -30.28 7.06 -6.78
C THR A 16 -29.10 6.27 -6.20
N ARG A 17 -28.19 6.96 -5.49
CA ARG A 17 -27.13 6.34 -4.69
C ARG A 17 -27.56 6.24 -3.24
N TYR A 18 -27.23 5.11 -2.64
CA TYR A 18 -27.44 4.82 -1.23
C TYR A 18 -26.11 4.56 -0.52
N TRP A 19 -26.01 5.05 0.71
CA TRP A 19 -24.81 4.98 1.53
C TRP A 19 -25.16 4.56 2.95
N CYS A 20 -24.29 3.77 3.57
CA CYS A 20 -24.41 3.44 4.98
C CYS A 20 -23.58 4.43 5.81
N LEU A 21 -24.25 5.20 6.65
CA LEU A 21 -23.59 6.14 7.56
C LEU A 21 -22.92 5.46 8.74
N GLU A 22 -23.29 4.21 9.05
CA GLU A 22 -22.69 3.45 10.15
C GLU A 22 -21.33 2.87 9.77
N HIS A 23 -21.25 2.29 8.57
CA HIS A 23 -20.04 1.61 8.09
C HIS A 23 -19.28 2.44 7.05
N HIS A 24 -19.71 3.67 6.78
CA HIS A 24 -19.08 4.59 5.81
C HIS A 24 -18.82 3.93 4.45
N ALA A 25 -19.85 3.28 3.90
CA ALA A 25 -19.70 2.41 2.73
C ALA A 25 -20.90 2.43 1.78
N ASN A 26 -20.65 2.05 0.52
CA ASN A 26 -21.68 1.95 -0.51
C ASN A 26 -22.77 0.95 -0.10
N ALA A 27 -24.03 1.37 -0.28
CA ALA A 27 -25.22 0.59 0.02
C ALA A 27 -26.23 0.63 -1.14
N THR A 28 -25.77 0.88 -2.37
CA THR A 28 -26.57 0.89 -3.59
C THR A 28 -26.57 -0.51 -4.20
N ALA A 29 -27.74 -1.15 -4.28
CA ALA A 29 -27.91 -2.43 -4.94
C ALA A 29 -28.11 -2.29 -6.46
N LYS A 30 -28.18 -3.43 -7.15
CA LYS A 30 -28.55 -3.49 -8.57
C LYS A 30 -29.85 -2.70 -8.82
N TYR A 31 -29.91 -1.99 -9.94
CA TYR A 31 -31.01 -1.09 -10.31
C TYR A 31 -31.16 0.19 -9.48
N GLY A 32 -30.16 0.54 -8.65
CA GLY A 32 -30.15 1.83 -7.96
C GLY A 32 -31.16 1.92 -6.80
N VAL A 33 -31.44 0.79 -6.15
CA VAL A 33 -32.29 0.67 -4.95
C VAL A 33 -31.40 0.51 -3.69
N PRO A 34 -31.92 0.76 -2.47
CA PRO A 34 -31.11 0.52 -1.27
C PRO A 34 -30.85 -0.98 -1.09
N ALA A 35 -29.60 -1.33 -0.79
CA ALA A 35 -29.22 -2.69 -0.42
C ALA A 35 -29.77 -3.08 0.96
N ARG A 36 -29.90 -4.38 1.23
CA ARG A 36 -30.26 -4.87 2.58
C ARG A 36 -29.14 -4.66 3.60
N LYS A 37 -27.90 -4.69 3.12
CA LYS A 37 -26.66 -4.45 3.87
C LYS A 37 -25.69 -3.70 2.95
N CYS A 38 -24.86 -2.82 3.52
CA CYS A 38 -23.79 -2.19 2.75
C CYS A 38 -22.62 -3.17 2.50
N VAL A 39 -21.72 -2.79 1.60
CA VAL A 39 -20.57 -3.64 1.25
C VAL A 39 -19.63 -3.95 2.43
N ALA A 40 -19.61 -3.08 3.45
CA ALA A 40 -18.78 -3.22 4.65
C ALA A 40 -19.53 -3.81 5.87
N ALA A 41 -20.76 -4.32 5.69
CA ALA A 41 -21.60 -4.73 6.82
C ALA A 41 -21.07 -5.97 7.58
N ASP A 42 -20.29 -6.80 6.89
CA ASP A 42 -19.72 -8.03 7.41
C ASP A 42 -18.19 -7.90 7.62
N ASP A 43 -17.65 -6.67 7.56
CA ASP A 43 -16.25 -6.42 7.92
C ASP A 43 -16.03 -6.63 9.40
N LEU A 44 -14.96 -7.33 9.74
CA LEU A 44 -14.53 -7.47 11.11
C LEU A 44 -14.00 -6.13 11.61
N PRO A 45 -14.47 -5.64 12.78
CA PRO A 45 -13.94 -4.42 13.37
C PRO A 45 -12.48 -4.62 13.76
N VAL A 46 -11.69 -3.56 13.66
CA VAL A 46 -10.32 -3.54 14.19
C VAL A 46 -10.38 -3.69 15.70
N THR A 47 -9.66 -4.67 16.23
CA THR A 47 -9.62 -4.96 17.66
C THR A 47 -8.69 -4.00 18.42
N ALA A 48 -8.72 -4.07 19.75
CA ALA A 48 -7.86 -3.24 20.59
C ALA A 48 -6.38 -3.61 20.44
N ASP A 49 -6.05 -4.90 20.27
CA ASP A 49 -4.69 -5.39 20.05
C ASP A 49 -4.13 -5.08 18.64
N GLU A 50 -5.02 -4.81 17.68
CA GLU A 50 -4.68 -4.30 16.35
C GLU A 50 -4.56 -2.76 16.32
N THR A 51 -4.81 -2.08 17.44
CA THR A 51 -4.75 -0.62 17.57
C THR A 51 -3.62 -0.19 18.51
N LEU A 52 -2.73 0.69 18.04
CA LEU A 52 -1.70 1.30 18.88
C LEU A 52 -2.06 2.77 19.16
N ASN A 53 -2.12 3.12 20.45
CA ASN A 53 -2.08 4.51 20.89
C ASN A 53 -0.60 4.91 21.00
N LEU A 54 -0.11 5.72 20.07
CA LEU A 54 1.30 6.08 19.98
C LEU A 54 1.49 7.52 20.46
N ASP A 55 1.98 7.69 21.69
CA ASP A 55 2.46 8.99 22.19
C ASP A 55 3.92 9.18 21.80
N PHE A 56 4.20 10.29 21.12
CA PHE A 56 5.54 10.55 20.58
C PHE A 56 6.52 10.96 21.68
N SER A 57 6.02 11.48 22.79
CA SER A 57 6.84 11.87 23.93
C SER A 57 7.49 10.68 24.62
N ASP A 58 6.91 9.48 24.48
CA ASP A 58 7.45 8.23 25.02
C ASP A 58 8.64 7.69 24.21
N TYR A 59 8.83 8.15 22.97
CA TYR A 59 9.85 7.62 22.03
C TYR A 59 10.78 8.71 21.47
N PRO A 60 11.56 9.41 22.33
CA PRO A 60 12.47 10.46 21.88
C PRO A 60 13.67 9.91 21.08
N GLY A 61 13.90 8.60 21.10
CA GLY A 61 14.90 7.93 20.27
C GLY A 61 14.53 7.85 18.78
N GLY A 62 13.26 8.07 18.45
CA GLY A 62 12.76 8.18 17.08
C GLY A 62 11.61 7.22 16.80
N ILE A 63 10.75 7.65 15.87
CA ILE A 63 9.59 6.93 15.36
C ILE A 63 9.69 6.91 13.83
N ALA A 64 9.42 5.73 13.26
CA ALA A 64 9.22 5.57 11.83
C ALA A 64 7.94 4.78 11.56
N LEU A 65 7.15 5.25 10.60
CA LEU A 65 5.84 4.70 10.23
C LEU A 65 5.80 4.44 8.73
N TRP A 66 5.30 3.28 8.32
CA TRP A 66 5.11 2.93 6.90
C TRP A 66 3.76 2.27 6.66
N GLY A 67 3.23 2.41 5.43
CA GLY A 67 2.11 1.59 4.98
C GLY A 67 2.61 0.19 4.60
N SER A 68 2.25 -0.81 5.41
CA SER A 68 2.64 -2.20 5.19
C SER A 68 1.62 -2.96 4.36
N VAL A 69 2.16 -3.75 3.42
CA VAL A 69 1.45 -4.69 2.56
C VAL A 69 2.18 -6.04 2.59
N PRO A 70 1.54 -7.15 2.20
CA PRO A 70 2.17 -8.45 2.18
C PRO A 70 3.46 -8.43 1.35
N ALA A 71 4.39 -9.31 1.70
CA ALA A 71 5.63 -9.46 0.94
C ALA A 71 5.29 -9.87 -0.50
N VAL A 72 5.97 -9.28 -1.47
CA VAL A 72 5.73 -9.58 -2.90
C VAL A 72 6.25 -10.96 -3.28
N TYR A 73 7.14 -11.52 -2.48
CA TYR A 73 7.55 -12.90 -2.49
C TYR A 73 7.63 -13.39 -1.04
N ASP A 74 6.82 -14.39 -0.70
CA ASP A 74 6.77 -14.98 0.63
C ASP A 74 6.67 -16.50 0.50
N THR A 75 7.61 -17.22 1.10
CA THR A 75 7.63 -18.69 1.17
C THR A 75 7.55 -19.21 2.61
N THR A 76 7.27 -18.32 3.57
CA THR A 76 7.22 -18.59 5.00
C THR A 76 5.81 -18.96 5.46
N THR A 77 5.69 -19.40 6.72
CA THR A 77 4.41 -19.55 7.42
C THR A 77 4.07 -18.37 8.33
N GLN A 78 4.79 -17.25 8.21
CA GLN A 78 4.60 -16.08 9.08
C GLN A 78 3.22 -15.44 8.87
N PRO A 79 2.64 -14.78 9.87
CA PRO A 79 1.42 -14.00 9.69
C PRO A 79 1.56 -12.98 8.56
N ILE A 80 0.46 -12.69 7.85
CA ILE A 80 0.44 -11.67 6.81
C ILE A 80 0.71 -10.31 7.44
N ASP A 81 1.72 -9.60 6.95
CA ASP A 81 1.95 -8.23 7.33
C ASP A 81 1.02 -7.27 6.56
N ARG A 82 0.19 -6.50 7.28
CA ARG A 82 -0.73 -5.50 6.70
C ARG A 82 -1.04 -4.39 7.68
N GLY A 83 -0.98 -3.15 7.20
CA GLY A 83 -1.43 -1.97 7.95
C GLY A 83 -0.38 -0.90 8.08
N ILE A 84 -0.07 -0.51 9.32
CA ILE A 84 0.89 0.54 9.64
C ILE A 84 2.03 -0.09 10.42
N HIS A 85 3.17 -0.25 9.76
CA HIS A 85 4.37 -0.78 10.38
C HIS A 85 5.05 0.31 11.21
N VAL A 86 5.32 0.01 12.48
CA VAL A 86 5.82 0.97 13.46
C VAL A 86 7.17 0.52 13.98
N HIS A 87 8.16 1.38 13.81
CA HIS A 87 9.39 1.36 14.59
C HIS A 87 9.37 2.50 15.60
N ALA A 88 9.59 2.20 16.88
CA ALA A 88 9.70 3.22 17.94
C ALA A 88 10.85 2.91 18.91
N ARG A 89 11.54 3.96 19.38
CA ARG A 89 12.67 3.86 20.33
C ARG A 89 12.58 4.92 21.42
N SER A 90 12.73 4.48 22.66
CA SER A 90 12.81 5.32 23.86
C SER A 90 14.13 6.09 23.95
N ALA A 91 15.21 5.63 23.31
CA ALA A 91 16.49 6.34 23.27
C ALA A 91 17.19 6.23 21.92
N LYS A 92 18.01 7.22 21.59
CA LYS A 92 18.74 7.25 20.31
C LYS A 92 19.72 6.06 20.26
N GLY A 93 19.63 5.26 19.20
CA GLY A 93 20.49 4.09 18.99
C GLY A 93 20.17 2.89 19.88
N SER A 94 19.08 2.93 20.67
CA SER A 94 18.61 1.75 21.39
C SER A 94 18.00 0.71 20.45
N ALA A 95 17.80 -0.49 20.98
CA ALA A 95 16.91 -1.47 20.36
C ALA A 95 15.51 -0.87 20.16
N LYS A 96 14.79 -1.41 19.18
CA LYS A 96 13.39 -1.05 18.90
C LYS A 96 12.55 -1.48 20.10
N ASP A 97 11.78 -0.57 20.68
CA ASP A 97 10.76 -0.91 21.69
C ASP A 97 9.49 -1.42 21.02
N ILE A 98 9.19 -0.87 19.84
CA ILE A 98 8.13 -1.34 18.95
C ILE A 98 8.75 -1.66 17.60
N ASP A 99 8.46 -2.87 17.13
CA ASP A 99 8.74 -3.37 15.79
C ASP A 99 7.58 -4.28 15.36
N ARG A 100 6.47 -3.65 14.99
CA ARG A 100 5.22 -4.36 14.73
C ARG A 100 4.29 -3.54 13.86
N THR A 101 3.45 -4.25 13.12
CA THR A 101 2.38 -3.67 12.31
C THR A 101 1.03 -3.67 13.04
N TYR A 102 0.33 -2.55 12.92
CA TYR A 102 -1.00 -2.32 13.50
C TYR A 102 -1.99 -1.92 12.41
N ARG A 103 -3.26 -2.30 12.56
CA ARG A 103 -4.30 -1.90 11.58
C ARG A 103 -4.84 -0.50 11.83
N ARG A 104 -4.56 0.07 13.00
CA ARG A 104 -4.97 1.43 13.38
C ARG A 104 -3.96 2.08 14.31
N LEU A 105 -3.65 3.34 14.05
CA LEU A 105 -2.89 4.19 14.95
C LEU A 105 -3.75 5.34 15.45
N ARG A 106 -3.63 5.61 16.75
CA ARG A 106 -4.18 6.78 17.39
C ARG A 106 -3.02 7.59 17.94
N ILE A 107 -2.92 8.84 17.50
CA ILE A 107 -1.82 9.74 17.88
C ILE A 107 -2.43 10.91 18.64
N PRO A 108 -1.99 11.20 19.87
CA PRO A 108 -2.52 12.31 20.62
C PRO A 108 -2.14 13.60 19.90
N HIS A 109 -3.12 14.48 19.71
CA HIS A 109 -2.89 15.82 19.21
C HIS A 109 -3.44 16.81 20.23
N ARG A 110 -2.54 17.68 20.71
CA ARG A 110 -2.91 18.93 21.40
C ARG A 110 -2.96 20.04 20.37
N ALA A 111 -4.17 20.42 19.95
CA ALA A 111 -4.35 21.53 19.01
C ALA A 111 -4.16 22.89 19.70
N ASP A 112 -4.51 22.97 20.98
CA ASP A 112 -4.26 24.11 21.86
C ASP A 112 -4.20 23.67 23.34
N LEU A 113 -4.09 24.64 24.27
CA LEU A 113 -4.03 24.40 25.73
C LEU A 113 -5.33 23.80 26.32
N LEU A 114 -6.42 23.73 25.55
CA LEU A 114 -7.77 23.38 26.02
C LEU A 114 -8.39 22.19 25.27
N SER A 115 -7.81 21.77 24.15
CA SER A 115 -8.30 20.67 23.31
C SER A 115 -7.32 19.52 23.26
N ASP A 116 -7.65 18.48 24.01
CA ASP A 116 -7.06 17.14 23.86
C ASP A 116 -7.89 16.34 22.85
N GLY A 117 -7.21 15.78 21.85
CA GLY A 117 -7.83 14.94 20.83
C GLY A 117 -6.91 13.81 20.36
N TRP A 118 -7.46 12.92 19.55
CA TRP A 118 -6.70 11.85 18.89
C TRP A 118 -6.86 12.00 17.38
N ALA A 119 -5.74 12.12 16.68
CA ALA A 119 -5.69 11.86 15.25
C ALA A 119 -5.73 10.35 15.04
N ASP A 120 -6.49 9.91 14.04
CA ASP A 120 -6.73 8.49 13.78
C ASP A 120 -6.43 8.18 12.32
N VAL A 121 -5.62 7.15 12.09
CA VAL A 121 -5.32 6.62 10.77
C VAL A 121 -5.37 5.10 10.81
N ASN A 122 -5.87 4.50 9.75
CA ASN A 122 -6.02 3.05 9.61
C ASN A 122 -5.14 2.49 8.48
N GLU A 123 -5.11 1.16 8.39
CA GLU A 123 -4.39 0.41 7.36
C GLU A 123 -4.70 0.86 5.93
N ILE A 124 -5.95 1.22 5.62
CA ILE A 124 -6.34 1.60 4.27
C ILE A 124 -5.76 2.97 3.91
N ASP A 125 -5.73 3.90 4.88
CA ASP A 125 -5.08 5.21 4.70
C ASP A 125 -3.58 5.02 4.39
N ALA A 126 -2.92 4.16 5.17
CA ALA A 126 -1.49 3.89 5.09
C ALA A 126 -1.07 3.17 3.80
N ILE A 127 -1.81 2.14 3.40
CA ILE A 127 -1.56 1.40 2.17
C ILE A 127 -1.72 2.32 0.95
N ASN A 128 -2.79 3.13 0.90
CA ASN A 128 -2.99 4.03 -0.24
C ASN A 128 -2.00 5.20 -0.24
N TYR A 129 -1.53 5.66 0.93
CA TYR A 129 -0.41 6.62 1.00
C TYR A 129 0.86 6.03 0.39
N MET A 130 1.17 4.77 0.71
CA MET A 130 2.29 4.05 0.11
C MET A 130 2.14 3.96 -1.41
N VAL A 131 0.97 3.53 -1.90
CA VAL A 131 0.67 3.41 -3.33
C VAL A 131 0.90 4.74 -4.06
N SER A 132 0.28 5.82 -3.58
CA SER A 132 0.46 7.17 -4.18
C SER A 132 1.94 7.55 -4.22
N GLY A 133 2.67 7.36 -3.13
CA GLY A 133 4.08 7.71 -3.04
C GLY A 133 5.03 6.81 -3.85
N VAL A 134 4.66 5.55 -4.13
CA VAL A 134 5.42 4.68 -5.05
C VAL A 134 5.34 5.20 -6.47
N PHE A 135 4.14 5.58 -6.92
CA PHE A 135 3.90 6.11 -8.27
C PHE A 135 4.16 7.62 -8.41
N GLY A 136 4.71 8.27 -7.38
CA GLY A 136 5.15 9.67 -7.45
C GLY A 136 4.04 10.71 -7.25
N PHE A 137 2.87 10.31 -6.76
CA PHE A 137 1.79 11.23 -6.41
C PHE A 137 1.95 11.79 -5.00
N GLU A 138 1.94 13.11 -4.89
CA GLU A 138 1.82 13.80 -3.61
C GLU A 138 0.36 13.78 -3.14
N THR A 139 0.16 13.39 -1.89
CA THR A 139 -1.17 13.36 -1.26
C THR A 139 -1.48 14.67 -0.56
N ILE A 140 -2.72 15.14 -0.63
CA ILE A 140 -3.18 16.38 -0.02
C ILE A 140 -4.25 16.12 1.06
N PRO A 141 -4.36 17.00 2.09
CA PRO A 141 -5.45 16.94 3.04
C PRO A 141 -6.75 17.38 2.34
N VAL A 142 -7.74 16.50 2.30
CA VAL A 142 -9.06 16.79 1.72
C VAL A 142 -10.12 16.48 2.77
N LYS A 143 -11.06 17.42 2.98
CA LYS A 143 -12.19 17.25 3.91
C LYS A 143 -13.49 17.48 3.17
N CYS A 144 -14.50 16.66 3.47
CA CYS A 144 -15.80 16.82 2.85
C CYS A 144 -16.48 18.11 3.33
N ILE A 145 -16.84 18.99 2.39
CA ILE A 145 -17.54 20.25 2.69
C ILE A 145 -18.93 20.08 3.35
N TYR A 146 -19.50 18.88 3.29
CA TYR A 146 -20.84 18.60 3.85
C TYR A 146 -20.81 18.04 5.27
N CYS A 147 -19.75 17.33 5.67
CA CYS A 147 -19.72 16.63 6.95
C CYS A 147 -18.36 16.70 7.68
N GLY A 148 -17.35 17.35 7.09
CA GLY A 148 -16.01 17.48 7.66
C GLY A 148 -15.17 16.19 7.62
N PHE A 149 -15.73 15.07 7.18
CA PHE A 149 -15.03 13.78 7.18
C PHE A 149 -13.75 13.83 6.33
N PRO A 150 -12.58 13.38 6.85
CA PRO A 150 -11.34 13.27 6.08
C PRO A 150 -11.50 12.35 4.88
N HIS A 151 -11.11 12.81 3.70
CA HIS A 151 -11.28 12.07 2.46
C HIS A 151 -10.04 11.24 2.15
N LEU A 152 -10.27 10.02 1.65
CA LEU A 152 -9.23 9.11 1.20
C LEU A 152 -9.55 8.68 -0.24
N ASP A 153 -8.67 9.01 -1.17
CA ASP A 153 -8.66 8.42 -2.49
C ASP A 153 -7.97 7.06 -2.43
N ARG A 154 -8.68 6.02 -2.86
CA ARG A 154 -8.24 4.62 -2.80
C ARG A 154 -8.14 4.02 -4.18
N ASP A 155 -7.32 2.99 -4.32
CA ASP A 155 -7.29 2.15 -5.51
C ASP A 155 -7.01 2.98 -6.78
N TRP A 156 -7.88 2.99 -7.80
CA TRP A 156 -7.74 3.84 -8.98
C TRP A 156 -7.50 5.31 -8.63
N PHE A 157 -8.22 5.85 -7.65
CA PHE A 157 -8.13 7.26 -7.29
C PHE A 157 -6.83 7.61 -6.55
N ALA A 158 -6.13 6.63 -5.96
CA ALA A 158 -4.85 6.85 -5.28
C ALA A 158 -3.70 7.24 -6.24
N VAL A 159 -3.91 7.05 -7.56
CA VAL A 159 -2.93 7.35 -8.62
C VAL A 159 -3.52 8.21 -9.75
N HIS A 160 -4.68 8.83 -9.51
CA HIS A 160 -5.31 9.72 -10.49
C HIS A 160 -5.75 11.01 -9.81
N SER A 161 -4.97 12.07 -9.97
CA SER A 161 -5.31 13.39 -9.45
C SER A 161 -6.63 13.90 -10.03
N HIS A 162 -7.54 14.36 -9.18
CA HIS A 162 -8.85 14.85 -9.60
C HIS A 162 -9.42 15.88 -8.62
N ARG A 163 -10.48 16.58 -9.04
CA ARG A 163 -11.15 17.62 -8.23
C ARG A 163 -12.43 17.15 -7.56
N ARG A 164 -13.10 16.13 -8.12
CA ARG A 164 -14.45 15.72 -7.72
C ARG A 164 -14.38 14.41 -6.95
N HIS A 165 -14.61 14.49 -5.65
CA HIS A 165 -14.49 13.37 -4.73
C HIS A 165 -15.87 12.83 -4.36
N GLN A 166 -15.90 11.58 -3.89
CA GLN A 166 -17.05 10.98 -3.21
C GLN A 166 -16.68 10.73 -1.75
N CYS A 167 -17.31 11.43 -0.82
CA CYS A 167 -17.00 11.34 0.59
C CYS A 167 -17.36 9.96 1.18
N HIS A 168 -16.41 9.30 1.85
CA HIS A 168 -16.67 8.03 2.54
C HIS A 168 -17.56 8.17 3.78
N GLY A 169 -17.52 9.31 4.48
CA GLY A 169 -18.37 9.54 5.66
C GLY A 169 -19.86 9.63 5.29
N CYS A 170 -20.21 10.56 4.39
CA CYS A 170 -21.61 10.87 4.07
C CYS A 170 -22.10 10.40 2.69
N GLY A 171 -21.24 9.83 1.84
CA GLY A 171 -21.57 9.34 0.50
C GLY A 171 -21.83 10.42 -0.56
N ARG A 172 -21.85 11.70 -0.17
CA ARG A 172 -22.07 12.82 -1.09
C ARG A 172 -20.85 13.08 -1.95
N GLN A 173 -21.08 13.53 -3.17
CA GLN A 173 -20.02 14.03 -4.03
C GLN A 173 -19.79 15.51 -3.74
N PHE A 174 -18.53 15.91 -3.68
CA PHE A 174 -18.11 17.29 -3.51
C PHE A 174 -16.93 17.57 -4.44
N SER A 175 -16.60 18.85 -4.61
CA SER A 175 -15.42 19.26 -5.36
C SER A 175 -14.48 20.03 -4.45
N ASP A 176 -13.19 19.78 -4.60
CA ASP A 176 -12.13 20.58 -3.99
C ASP A 176 -11.70 21.73 -4.93
N THR A 177 -10.96 22.68 -4.38
CA THR A 177 -10.43 23.86 -5.05
C THR A 177 -9.35 23.53 -6.08
N GLY A 178 -8.56 22.48 -5.82
CA GLY A 178 -7.46 21.99 -6.65
C GLY A 178 -7.65 20.52 -7.04
N ALA A 179 -6.92 20.08 -8.06
CA ALA A 179 -6.83 18.64 -8.36
C ALA A 179 -5.75 18.04 -7.46
N GLY A 180 -6.03 16.91 -6.83
CA GLY A 180 -5.06 16.18 -6.04
C GLY A 180 -5.51 14.78 -5.70
N VAL A 181 -4.68 14.06 -4.97
CA VAL A 181 -5.00 12.76 -4.37
C VAL A 181 -5.21 12.97 -2.87
N GLY A 182 -6.43 12.84 -2.39
CA GLY A 182 -6.78 13.01 -0.99
C GLY A 182 -6.29 11.83 -0.14
N ASN A 183 -5.61 12.11 0.98
CA ASN A 183 -5.30 11.07 1.97
C ASN A 183 -5.26 11.68 3.38
N PRO A 184 -5.94 11.09 4.41
CA PRO A 184 -5.90 11.61 5.78
C PRO A 184 -4.51 11.70 6.38
N ILE A 185 -3.56 10.88 5.91
CA ILE A 185 -2.16 10.92 6.36
C ILE A 185 -1.49 12.25 5.99
N ALA A 186 -1.92 12.95 4.94
CA ALA A 186 -1.37 14.25 4.60
C ALA A 186 -1.62 15.28 5.72
N GLU A 187 -2.82 15.27 6.33
CA GLU A 187 -3.13 16.09 7.50
C GLU A 187 -2.28 15.65 8.70
N LEU A 188 -2.19 14.35 8.96
CA LEU A 188 -1.37 13.81 10.06
C LEU A 188 0.09 14.26 9.95
N ARG A 189 0.67 14.19 8.75
CA ARG A 189 2.04 14.66 8.50
C ARG A 189 2.18 16.15 8.79
N HIS A 190 1.20 16.96 8.41
CA HIS A 190 1.20 18.38 8.72
C HIS A 190 1.15 18.64 10.24
N LEU A 191 0.25 17.96 10.95
CA LEU A 191 0.12 18.05 12.41
C LEU A 191 1.40 17.66 13.15
N LEU A 192 2.13 16.67 12.62
CA LEU A 192 3.38 16.19 13.20
C LEU A 192 4.61 17.00 12.75
N GLY A 193 4.44 18.01 11.89
CA GLY A 193 5.56 18.75 11.31
C GLY A 193 6.53 17.85 10.52
N ALA A 194 6.02 16.76 9.94
CA ALA A 194 6.81 15.77 9.24
C ALA A 194 7.46 16.39 7.99
N LYS A 195 8.79 16.34 7.92
CA LYS A 195 9.56 16.86 6.79
C LYS A 195 9.79 15.75 5.75
N PRO A 196 10.04 16.10 4.48
CA PRO A 196 10.55 15.15 3.51
C PRO A 196 11.81 14.47 4.04
N THR A 197 11.83 13.15 3.99
CA THR A 197 12.98 12.34 4.42
C THR A 197 14.09 12.43 3.37
N LYS A 198 15.32 12.58 3.83
CA LYS A 198 16.47 12.29 2.97
C LYS A 198 16.46 10.79 2.72
N LYS A 199 16.58 10.39 1.46
CA LYS A 199 16.68 8.98 1.07
C LYS A 199 18.13 8.67 0.72
N ARG A 200 18.59 7.50 1.12
CA ARG A 200 19.90 6.97 0.77
C ARG A 200 19.74 5.54 0.28
N LYS A 201 20.30 5.26 -0.90
CA LYS A 201 20.36 3.89 -1.39
C LYS A 201 21.20 3.05 -0.42
N ALA A 202 20.70 1.86 -0.06
CA ALA A 202 21.47 0.95 0.78
C ALA A 202 22.86 0.69 0.17
N PRO A 203 23.95 0.68 0.96
CA PRO A 203 25.28 0.45 0.41
C PRO A 203 25.51 -1.02 0.05
N ASP A 204 24.80 -1.91 0.75
CA ASP A 204 25.15 -3.32 0.79
C ASP A 204 24.45 -4.15 -0.29
N SER A 205 25.03 -5.31 -0.53
CA SER A 205 24.55 -6.30 -1.47
C SER A 205 24.56 -7.66 -0.79
N ILE A 206 23.56 -8.48 -1.10
CA ILE A 206 23.45 -9.82 -0.54
C ILE A 206 23.18 -10.84 -1.64
N SER A 207 23.76 -12.03 -1.48
CA SER A 207 23.48 -13.20 -2.28
C SER A 207 23.18 -14.37 -1.35
N ILE A 208 21.98 -14.93 -1.44
CA ILE A 208 21.56 -16.08 -0.64
C ILE A 208 21.09 -17.23 -1.52
N LYS A 209 21.02 -18.43 -0.93
CA LYS A 209 20.29 -19.56 -1.49
C LYS A 209 19.10 -19.88 -0.61
N GLN A 210 17.95 -20.18 -1.20
CA GLN A 210 16.75 -20.48 -0.43
C GLN A 210 16.91 -21.74 0.42
N CYS A 211 17.70 -22.72 -0.03
CA CYS A 211 18.00 -23.93 0.72
C CYS A 211 18.69 -23.68 2.07
N ASP A 212 19.35 -22.53 2.24
CA ASP A 212 20.02 -22.15 3.49
C ASP A 212 19.03 -21.56 4.53
N TYR A 213 17.79 -21.30 4.11
CA TYR A 213 16.71 -20.70 4.91
C TYR A 213 15.43 -21.54 4.79
N PRO A 214 15.39 -22.75 5.37
CA PRO A 214 14.24 -23.64 5.23
C PRO A 214 12.96 -23.14 5.93
N GLY A 215 13.05 -22.09 6.76
CA GLY A 215 11.89 -21.37 7.28
C GLY A 215 11.22 -20.44 6.26
N GLY A 216 11.83 -20.26 5.09
CA GLY A 216 11.36 -19.40 4.01
C GLY A 216 11.97 -18.01 4.02
N ILE A 217 11.56 -17.21 3.05
CA ILE A 217 12.02 -15.83 2.86
C ILE A 217 10.84 -14.90 2.55
N GLN A 218 10.97 -13.63 2.89
CA GLN A 218 10.00 -12.57 2.56
C GLN A 218 10.72 -11.37 1.93
N ILE A 219 10.11 -10.77 0.92
CA ILE A 219 10.71 -9.66 0.16
C ILE A 219 9.72 -8.52 -0.01
N TRP A 220 10.17 -7.29 0.26
CA TRP A 220 9.45 -6.06 -0.02
C TRP A 220 10.34 -5.07 -0.78
N GLY A 221 9.72 -4.18 -1.56
CA GLY A 221 10.40 -3.00 -2.07
C GLY A 221 10.34 -1.88 -1.03
N SER A 222 11.36 -1.03 -0.96
CA SER A 222 11.30 0.14 -0.06
C SER A 222 10.15 1.08 -0.44
N ASN A 223 9.29 1.44 0.51
CA ASN A 223 8.22 2.42 0.38
C ASN A 223 8.57 3.72 1.13
N PRO A 224 7.93 4.86 0.77
CA PRO A 224 8.12 6.09 1.52
C PRO A 224 7.51 6.01 2.93
N ALA A 225 8.27 6.44 3.93
CA ALA A 225 7.78 6.60 5.29
C ALA A 225 6.63 7.63 5.37
N ILE A 226 5.54 7.23 6.05
CA ILE A 226 4.46 8.11 6.52
C ILE A 226 5.03 9.15 7.48
N LEU A 227 5.95 8.72 8.34
CA LEU A 227 6.67 9.57 9.28
C LEU A 227 8.04 8.96 9.52
N TRP A 228 9.04 9.82 9.67
CA TRP A 228 10.39 9.44 10.04
C TRP A 228 11.02 10.58 10.84
N THR A 229 11.19 10.38 12.14
CA THR A 229 11.74 11.42 13.03
C THR A 229 13.24 11.29 13.25
N SER A 230 13.85 10.20 12.78
CA SER A 230 15.30 10.01 12.85
C SER A 230 16.03 11.02 11.95
N PRO A 231 17.18 11.56 12.37
CA PRO A 231 18.02 12.41 11.52
C PRO A 231 18.75 11.62 10.43
N GLU A 232 18.85 10.29 10.57
CA GLU A 232 19.45 9.42 9.57
C GLU A 232 18.58 9.34 8.32
N PRO A 233 19.17 9.13 7.13
CA PRO A 233 18.39 8.98 5.91
C PRO A 233 17.60 7.67 5.92
N GLU A 234 16.43 7.70 5.29
CA GLU A 234 15.65 6.51 5.00
C GLU A 234 16.37 5.66 3.93
N MET A 235 16.52 4.37 4.21
CA MET A 235 17.22 3.44 3.34
C MET A 235 16.31 2.97 2.21
N THR A 236 16.81 2.98 0.97
CA THR A 236 16.06 2.50 -0.21
C THR A 236 16.72 1.28 -0.83
N GLY A 237 15.90 0.35 -1.31
CA GLY A 237 16.34 -0.94 -1.82
C GLY A 237 15.26 -2.01 -1.70
N ILE A 238 15.71 -3.25 -1.55
CA ILE A 238 14.87 -4.42 -1.30
C ILE A 238 15.06 -4.82 0.16
N HIS A 239 13.95 -4.87 0.89
CA HIS A 239 13.92 -5.37 2.25
C HIS A 239 13.74 -6.89 2.22
N LEU A 240 14.60 -7.61 2.93
CA LEU A 240 14.66 -9.07 2.90
C LEU A 240 14.59 -9.61 4.32
N HIS A 241 13.62 -10.50 4.56
CA HIS A 241 13.65 -11.42 5.69
C HIS A 241 14.04 -12.82 5.23
N ALA A 242 14.89 -13.50 6.01
CA ALA A 242 15.24 -14.89 5.77
C ALA A 242 15.31 -15.69 7.08
N PHE A 243 14.62 -16.83 7.13
CA PHE A 243 14.41 -17.60 8.36
C PHE A 243 15.10 -18.96 8.28
N LYS A 244 15.95 -19.30 9.25
CA LYS A 244 16.58 -20.63 9.30
C LYS A 244 15.62 -21.74 9.72
N ASN A 245 14.53 -21.41 10.41
CA ASN A 245 13.53 -22.39 10.87
C ASN A 245 12.12 -21.85 10.65
N ALA A 246 11.14 -22.73 10.43
CA ALA A 246 9.76 -22.33 10.13
C ALA A 246 9.05 -21.64 11.31
N ASP A 247 9.43 -22.03 12.52
CA ASP A 247 8.87 -21.62 13.81
C ASP A 247 9.63 -20.44 14.44
N GLN A 248 10.57 -19.85 13.71
CA GLN A 248 11.35 -18.69 14.15
C GLN A 248 10.56 -17.39 13.94
N GLU A 249 10.34 -16.62 15.01
CA GLU A 249 9.62 -15.34 14.93
C GLU A 249 10.49 -14.21 14.37
N VAL A 250 11.78 -14.20 14.71
CA VAL A 250 12.74 -13.14 14.31
C VAL A 250 13.68 -13.70 13.25
N PRO A 251 13.74 -13.14 12.03
CA PRO A 251 14.58 -13.70 10.97
C PRO A 251 16.08 -13.58 11.26
N ASP A 252 16.89 -14.44 10.62
CA ASP A 252 18.36 -14.36 10.66
C ASP A 252 18.89 -13.17 9.85
N ILE A 253 18.15 -12.77 8.82
CA ILE A 253 18.40 -11.58 8.01
C ILE A 253 17.17 -10.69 8.13
N ASP A 254 17.35 -9.44 8.56
CA ASP A 254 16.35 -8.37 8.56
C ASP A 254 17.09 -7.07 8.19
N GLU A 255 17.17 -6.78 6.89
CA GLU A 255 17.84 -5.58 6.40
C GLU A 255 17.38 -5.20 4.98
N THR A 256 17.62 -3.94 4.63
CA THR A 256 17.42 -3.39 3.29
C THR A 256 18.72 -3.37 2.49
N TYR A 257 18.72 -4.00 1.32
CA TYR A 257 19.88 -4.11 0.44
C TYR A 257 19.64 -3.40 -0.89
N ALA A 258 20.70 -2.84 -1.49
CA ALA A 258 20.62 -2.21 -2.80
C ALA A 258 20.58 -3.22 -3.95
N ARG A 259 21.17 -4.41 -3.73
CA ARG A 259 21.22 -5.51 -4.69
C ARG A 259 20.98 -6.80 -3.94
N VAL A 260 19.96 -7.53 -4.36
CA VAL A 260 19.61 -8.85 -3.82
C VAL A 260 19.72 -9.88 -4.93
N THR A 261 20.43 -10.98 -4.66
CA THR A 261 20.49 -12.15 -5.52
C THR A 261 20.03 -13.37 -4.74
N ILE A 262 19.08 -14.13 -5.28
CA ILE A 262 18.51 -15.32 -4.63
C ILE A 262 18.60 -16.47 -5.62
N ASP A 263 19.26 -17.56 -5.24
CA ASP A 263 19.51 -18.71 -6.11
C ASP A 263 20.14 -18.33 -7.47
N GLY A 264 20.98 -17.29 -7.47
CA GLY A 264 21.61 -16.74 -8.67
C GLY A 264 20.72 -15.79 -9.50
N ILE A 265 19.45 -15.61 -9.13
CA ILE A 265 18.52 -14.68 -9.79
C ILE A 265 18.66 -13.31 -9.14
N LYS A 266 19.02 -12.30 -9.96
CA LYS A 266 19.13 -10.91 -9.51
C LYS A 266 17.75 -10.26 -9.48
N LEU A 267 17.46 -9.56 -8.39
CA LEU A 267 16.22 -8.80 -8.25
C LEU A 267 16.46 -7.33 -8.59
N ASP A 268 15.50 -6.75 -9.31
CA ASP A 268 15.48 -5.32 -9.59
C ASP A 268 14.64 -4.58 -8.53
N PRO A 269 15.23 -3.64 -7.75
CA PRO A 269 14.50 -2.96 -6.69
C PRO A 269 13.29 -2.14 -7.16
N GLU A 270 13.33 -1.60 -8.37
CA GLU A 270 12.24 -0.81 -8.92
C GLU A 270 11.08 -1.71 -9.34
N GLN A 271 11.36 -2.83 -10.00
CA GLN A 271 10.33 -3.80 -10.37
C GLN A 271 9.63 -4.38 -9.13
N VAL A 272 10.39 -4.74 -8.09
CA VAL A 272 9.88 -5.22 -6.79
C VAL A 272 8.99 -4.16 -6.14
N ARG A 273 9.45 -2.92 -6.06
CA ARG A 273 8.73 -1.80 -5.45
C ARG A 273 7.45 -1.45 -6.21
N THR A 274 7.51 -1.41 -7.53
CA THR A 274 6.34 -1.16 -8.38
C THR A 274 5.33 -2.30 -8.26
N PHE A 275 5.79 -3.56 -8.28
CA PHE A 275 4.91 -4.72 -8.08
C PHE A 275 4.22 -4.70 -6.72
N MET A 276 4.94 -4.28 -5.67
CA MET A 276 4.37 -4.12 -4.34
C MET A 276 3.19 -3.16 -4.33
N ALA A 277 3.31 -1.99 -4.94
CA ALA A 277 2.20 -1.04 -5.05
C ALA A 277 1.07 -1.56 -5.95
N GLN A 278 1.41 -2.18 -7.09
CA GLN A 278 0.44 -2.79 -8.01
C GLN A 278 -0.40 -3.88 -7.33
N SER A 279 0.23 -4.74 -6.52
CA SER A 279 -0.44 -5.83 -5.80
C SER A 279 -1.42 -5.34 -4.73
N ALA A 280 -1.27 -4.09 -4.28
CA ALA A 280 -2.14 -3.44 -3.32
C ALA A 280 -3.37 -2.76 -3.95
N MET A 281 -3.51 -2.78 -5.28
CA MET A 281 -4.55 -2.07 -6.03
C MET A 281 -5.55 -3.07 -6.65
N PRO A 282 -6.74 -3.26 -6.05
CA PRO A 282 -7.77 -4.17 -6.56
C PRO A 282 -8.12 -4.01 -8.05
N HIS A 283 -8.13 -2.80 -8.62
CA HIS A 283 -8.45 -2.63 -10.05
C HIS A 283 -7.38 -3.21 -11.00
N LEU A 284 -6.19 -3.52 -10.49
CA LEU A 284 -5.10 -4.15 -11.25
C LEU A 284 -5.07 -5.66 -11.10
N GLU A 285 -5.97 -6.25 -10.29
CA GLU A 285 -5.98 -7.69 -10.03
C GLU A 285 -6.04 -8.50 -11.34
N GLY A 286 -5.05 -9.37 -11.51
CA GLY A 286 -4.90 -10.24 -12.69
C GLY A 286 -4.42 -9.53 -13.97
N ARG A 287 -4.08 -8.23 -13.93
CA ARG A 287 -3.67 -7.45 -15.11
C ARG A 287 -2.17 -7.17 -15.19
N VAL A 288 -1.44 -7.39 -14.11
CA VAL A 288 0.02 -7.25 -14.08
C VAL A 288 0.64 -8.58 -14.44
N VAL A 289 1.45 -8.62 -15.50
CA VAL A 289 1.96 -9.85 -16.09
C VAL A 289 3.42 -9.72 -16.52
N ASP A 290 4.12 -10.84 -16.67
CA ASP A 290 5.43 -10.88 -17.31
C ASP A 290 5.25 -10.78 -18.83
N LEU A 291 5.69 -9.67 -19.42
CA LEU A 291 5.64 -9.43 -20.85
C LEU A 291 7.04 -9.51 -21.42
N ILE A 292 7.17 -10.18 -22.57
CA ILE A 292 8.40 -10.23 -23.35
C ILE A 292 8.12 -9.58 -24.70
N CYS A 293 8.95 -8.62 -25.09
CA CYS A 293 8.83 -8.00 -26.40
C CYS A 293 9.04 -9.07 -27.51
N PRO A 294 8.09 -9.27 -28.43
CA PRO A 294 8.21 -10.29 -29.48
C PRO A 294 9.29 -9.94 -30.52
N HIS A 295 9.73 -8.69 -30.57
CA HIS A 295 10.72 -8.22 -31.54
C HIS A 295 12.16 -8.41 -31.06
N CYS A 296 12.45 -8.09 -29.78
CA CYS A 296 13.82 -8.14 -29.24
C CYS A 296 14.02 -9.17 -28.13
N GLY A 297 12.96 -9.81 -27.63
CA GLY A 297 13.01 -10.82 -26.58
C GLY A 297 13.32 -10.28 -25.18
N GLN A 298 13.39 -8.96 -24.98
CA GLN A 298 13.59 -8.37 -23.66
C GLN A 298 12.31 -8.36 -22.83
N SER A 299 12.44 -8.55 -21.52
CA SER A 299 11.34 -8.37 -20.57
C SER A 299 10.90 -6.91 -20.55
N HIS A 300 9.59 -6.69 -20.51
CA HIS A 300 8.96 -5.38 -20.60
C HIS A 300 8.49 -4.92 -19.22
N PHE A 301 8.92 -3.72 -18.84
CA PHE A 301 8.57 -3.07 -17.57
C PHE A 301 7.93 -1.72 -17.85
N GLU A 302 6.68 -1.57 -17.42
CA GLU A 302 5.94 -0.33 -17.53
C GLU A 302 6.33 0.63 -16.41
N ASP A 303 6.56 1.89 -16.76
CA ASP A 303 6.78 2.99 -15.84
C ASP A 303 5.70 4.08 -16.02
N GLY A 304 5.82 5.18 -15.26
CA GLY A 304 4.91 6.31 -15.37
C GLY A 304 3.43 5.95 -15.23
N GLU A 305 2.57 6.53 -16.08
CA GLU A 305 1.13 6.28 -16.09
C GLU A 305 0.78 4.83 -16.46
N HIS A 306 1.63 4.19 -17.27
CA HIS A 306 1.42 2.82 -17.72
C HIS A 306 1.72 1.78 -16.64
N ALA A 307 2.48 2.13 -15.61
CA ALA A 307 2.73 1.26 -14.45
C ALA A 307 1.47 0.98 -13.62
N PHE A 308 0.41 1.77 -13.77
CA PHE A 308 -0.85 1.61 -13.00
C PHE A 308 -2.12 1.77 -13.85
N THR A 309 -2.00 1.95 -15.17
CA THR A 309 -3.14 2.05 -16.10
C THR A 309 -3.09 0.92 -17.12
N PRO A 310 -3.92 -0.14 -16.97
CA PRO A 310 -3.94 -1.24 -17.91
C PRO A 310 -4.29 -0.80 -19.33
N HIS A 311 -3.43 -1.14 -20.28
CA HIS A 311 -3.52 -0.69 -21.66
C HIS A 311 -3.22 -1.84 -22.64
N ILE A 312 -3.42 -1.61 -23.93
CA ILE A 312 -3.34 -2.65 -24.97
C ILE A 312 -1.99 -2.62 -25.69
N ASP A 313 -1.52 -1.43 -26.01
CA ASP A 313 -0.34 -1.20 -26.84
C ASP A 313 0.85 -0.87 -25.93
N HIS A 314 1.88 -1.71 -25.98
CA HIS A 314 3.08 -1.62 -25.17
C HIS A 314 4.26 -1.16 -26.03
N GLU A 315 4.95 -0.09 -25.65
CA GLU A 315 6.18 0.38 -26.31
C GLU A 315 7.41 -0.22 -25.64
N CYS A 316 8.17 -1.06 -26.34
CA CYS A 316 9.34 -1.70 -25.73
C CYS A 316 10.49 -0.69 -25.52
N HIS A 317 10.88 -0.45 -24.27
CA HIS A 317 11.99 0.46 -23.94
C HIS A 317 13.36 0.05 -24.52
N SER A 318 13.51 -1.21 -24.93
CA SER A 318 14.78 -1.71 -25.50
C SER A 318 14.91 -1.50 -27.01
N CYS A 319 13.82 -1.64 -27.78
CA CYS A 319 13.87 -1.56 -29.24
C CYS A 319 12.91 -0.54 -29.87
N GLY A 320 12.05 0.11 -29.07
CA GLY A 320 11.08 1.10 -29.51
C GLY A 320 9.85 0.54 -30.26
N GLU A 321 9.79 -0.77 -30.48
CA GLU A 321 8.67 -1.39 -31.19
C GLU A 321 7.44 -1.50 -30.28
N THR A 322 6.26 -1.25 -30.86
CA THR A 322 4.98 -1.43 -30.20
C THR A 322 4.49 -2.86 -30.35
N PHE A 323 4.00 -3.46 -29.27
CA PHE A 323 3.43 -4.81 -29.28
C PHE A 323 2.22 -4.92 -28.37
N GLN A 324 1.46 -6.01 -28.49
CA GLN A 324 0.31 -6.31 -27.64
C GLN A 324 0.59 -7.58 -26.85
N ALA A 325 0.02 -7.67 -25.64
CA ALA A 325 0.10 -8.88 -24.85
C ALA A 325 -0.54 -10.07 -25.58
N TYR A 326 0.13 -11.22 -25.53
CA TYR A 326 -0.43 -12.47 -26.04
C TYR A 326 -1.50 -12.99 -25.08
N GLY A 327 -2.72 -13.27 -25.57
CA GLY A 327 -3.77 -13.91 -24.79
C GLY A 327 -5.15 -13.27 -24.95
N GLN A 328 -6.10 -13.71 -24.12
CA GLN A 328 -7.47 -13.16 -24.14
C GLN A 328 -7.59 -11.85 -23.36
N MET A 329 -6.72 -11.62 -22.37
CA MET A 329 -6.72 -10.39 -21.60
C MET A 329 -6.01 -9.29 -22.38
N LYS A 330 -6.79 -8.33 -22.89
CA LYS A 330 -6.25 -7.27 -23.75
C LYS A 330 -5.58 -6.12 -23.01
N LYS A 331 -6.06 -5.78 -21.81
CA LYS A 331 -5.57 -4.63 -21.03
C LYS A 331 -4.68 -5.12 -19.91
N THR A 332 -3.38 -4.98 -20.08
CA THR A 332 -2.34 -5.51 -19.20
C THR A 332 -1.33 -4.44 -18.82
N ILE A 333 -0.48 -4.77 -17.84
CA ILE A 333 0.67 -3.97 -17.41
C ILE A 333 1.86 -4.93 -17.35
N GLY A 334 2.96 -4.57 -18.00
CA GLY A 334 4.21 -5.33 -17.95
C GLY A 334 4.97 -5.07 -16.65
N ASN A 335 5.23 -6.13 -15.87
CA ASN A 335 6.19 -6.08 -14.78
C ASN A 335 7.00 -7.39 -14.75
N PRO A 336 8.30 -7.37 -15.08
CA PRO A 336 9.12 -8.58 -15.16
C PRO A 336 9.25 -9.31 -13.82
N PHE A 337 8.98 -8.63 -12.69
CA PHE A 337 9.02 -9.27 -11.39
C PHE A 337 8.01 -10.43 -11.28
N VAL A 338 6.91 -10.42 -12.04
CA VAL A 338 5.97 -11.55 -12.10
C VAL A 338 6.67 -12.84 -12.52
N GLY A 339 7.44 -12.80 -13.62
CA GLY A 339 8.19 -13.96 -14.10
C GLY A 339 9.39 -14.31 -13.22
N VAL A 340 10.03 -13.30 -12.61
CA VAL A 340 11.08 -13.53 -11.59
C VAL A 340 10.52 -14.27 -10.38
N ARG A 341 9.34 -13.88 -9.90
CA ARG A 341 8.64 -14.49 -8.76
C ARG A 341 8.31 -15.95 -9.02
N GLU A 342 7.84 -16.27 -10.23
CA GLU A 342 7.61 -17.66 -10.66
C GLU A 342 8.91 -18.46 -10.69
N LYS A 343 9.98 -17.91 -11.28
CA LYS A 343 11.30 -18.57 -11.34
C LYS A 343 11.88 -18.85 -9.95
N LEU A 344 11.79 -17.90 -9.03
CA LEU A 344 12.17 -18.10 -7.63
C LEU A 344 11.32 -19.19 -6.95
N GLY A 345 10.04 -19.26 -7.29
CA GLY A 345 9.13 -20.29 -6.80
C GLY A 345 9.55 -21.72 -7.16
N LEU A 346 10.26 -21.92 -8.28
CA LEU A 346 10.72 -23.25 -8.70
C LEU A 346 11.79 -23.85 -7.78
N SER A 347 12.56 -23.02 -7.08
CA SER A 347 13.60 -23.42 -6.13
C SER A 347 13.23 -23.14 -4.67
N ALA A 348 11.99 -22.71 -4.42
CA ALA A 348 11.52 -22.34 -3.09
C ALA A 348 11.43 -23.55 -2.15
N VAL A 349 11.77 -23.33 -0.88
CA VAL A 349 11.64 -24.34 0.19
C VAL A 349 10.18 -24.57 0.60
N GLY A 350 9.31 -23.59 0.36
CA GLY A 350 7.88 -23.62 0.63
C GLY A 350 7.08 -23.04 -0.54
N PRO A 351 5.75 -23.24 -0.57
CA PRO A 351 4.92 -22.66 -1.62
C PRO A 351 4.99 -21.14 -1.56
N VAL A 352 5.09 -20.50 -2.73
CA VAL A 352 4.97 -19.05 -2.82
C VAL A 352 3.53 -18.65 -2.48
N ARG A 353 3.37 -17.74 -1.54
CA ARG A 353 2.06 -17.28 -1.08
C ARG A 353 1.47 -16.22 -1.99
N GLU A 354 0.15 -16.27 -2.13
CA GLU A 354 -0.69 -15.34 -2.91
C GLU A 354 -1.58 -14.52 -1.97
N ASP A 355 -0.96 -13.86 -0.99
CA ASP A 355 -1.69 -13.14 0.04
C ASP A 355 -2.42 -11.93 -0.53
N LYS A 356 -3.73 -11.89 -0.34
CA LYS A 356 -4.59 -10.78 -0.77
C LYS A 356 -4.97 -9.93 0.42
N LEU A 357 -4.86 -8.61 0.27
CA LEU A 357 -5.30 -7.65 1.29
C LEU A 357 -6.82 -7.62 1.48
N GLY A 358 -7.59 -8.16 0.53
CA GLY A 358 -9.06 -8.11 0.56
C GLY A 358 -9.63 -6.69 0.44
N LEU A 359 -8.85 -5.75 -0.12
CA LEU A 359 -9.32 -4.40 -0.41
C LEU A 359 -10.38 -4.44 -1.51
N ARG A 360 -11.35 -3.54 -1.43
CA ARG A 360 -12.41 -3.43 -2.42
C ARG A 360 -11.98 -2.49 -3.54
N PRO A 361 -12.29 -2.80 -4.81
CA PRO A 361 -12.11 -1.84 -5.88
C PRO A 361 -13.02 -0.63 -5.65
N GLU A 362 -12.47 0.58 -5.83
CA GLU A 362 -13.31 1.78 -5.87
C GLU A 362 -13.94 1.87 -7.26
N THR A 363 -15.26 1.66 -7.31
CA THR A 363 -16.00 1.67 -8.58
C THR A 363 -16.29 3.11 -9.03
N ILE A 364 -15.92 3.44 -10.27
CA ILE A 364 -16.16 4.72 -10.99
C ILE A 364 -17.65 5.01 -11.22
#